data_AF-A0A672FCQ7-F1
#
_entry.id   AF-A0A672FCQ7-F1
#
_cell.length_a   1.000
_cell.length_b   1.000
_cell.length_c   1.000
_cell.angle_alpha   90.00
_cell.angle_beta   90.00
_cell.angle_gamma   90.00
#
_symmetry.space_group_name_H-M   'P 1'
#
loop_
_entity.id
_entity.type
_entity.pdbx_description
1 polymer ?
#
loop_
_entity_poly.entity_id
_entity_poly.type
_entity_poly.pdbx_seq_one_letter_code
_entity_poly.pdbx_strand_id
1 'polypeptide(L)'
;MLPKEMLAWGLVLLMSNFAVTVAHETLDRALRLMSETPLIDGHNDLPWKLRQIFNNKINKVDLNTLSTTHTNIPKIKAGRLGAQFWSAYVPCDTQDKDAVRQTLEQIDLIHRMCNKYPETFRFAYTAQDILNAFHSNRIASLIGVGGGHSLDSSLGTLRIMYDLGVRYLSLTHSCNTPWADNWLVDTGSEPSEHAGLSPFGKRVIVEMNRLGMMIDLSHTTVNVVNQVLDISEAPVIFSHSSAYSLCPHKRNVPDEVLKKVVSKLNRGIVMVNFYNDYVTCSEKATLSDVADHFDHIRNVAGADIIGFGGNYDGITRVPEGLEDVSKVPDLVAELVRRGWSDKEVKMALGENLIRVMRAVEWVRDSMASAAPDEEPIPYNEVKRKCRTSHGYADAAAVHPLSTLALLLTLALQAFFTFTA
;
A
#
# COMPACT_ATOMS: atom_id res chain seq x y z
N MET A 1 -19.35 -56.13 28.16
CA MET A 1 -18.46 -55.53 27.14
C MET A 1 -19.29 -54.52 26.37
N LEU A 2 -19.00 -53.23 26.48
CA LEU A 2 -19.63 -52.24 25.61
C LEU A 2 -19.29 -52.58 24.15
N PRO A 3 -20.25 -52.54 23.22
CA PRO A 3 -19.97 -52.78 21.80
C PRO A 3 -18.87 -51.84 21.33
N LYS A 4 -17.88 -52.34 20.57
CA LYS A 4 -16.77 -51.54 20.03
C LYS A 4 -17.27 -50.28 19.29
N GLU A 5 -18.46 -50.37 18.69
CA GLU A 5 -19.14 -49.27 18.01
C GLU A 5 -19.58 -48.15 18.97
N MET A 6 -20.10 -48.46 20.17
CA MET A 6 -20.47 -47.43 21.17
C MET A 6 -19.27 -46.68 21.73
N LEU A 7 -18.12 -47.36 21.88
CA LEU A 7 -16.85 -46.74 22.26
C LEU A 7 -16.32 -45.80 21.16
N ALA A 8 -16.46 -46.19 19.88
CA ALA A 8 -16.08 -45.36 18.74
C ALA A 8 -16.96 -44.10 18.63
N TRP A 9 -18.28 -44.24 18.76
CA TRP A 9 -19.20 -43.09 18.77
C TRP A 9 -18.98 -42.17 19.98
N GLY A 10 -18.70 -42.74 21.16
CA GLY A 10 -18.33 -41.97 22.35
C GLY A 10 -17.04 -41.17 22.16
N LEU A 11 -16.01 -41.76 21.52
CA LEU A 11 -14.77 -41.06 21.20
C LEU A 11 -14.99 -39.93 20.18
N VAL A 12 -15.79 -40.16 19.14
CA VAL A 12 -16.11 -39.15 18.12
C VAL A 12 -16.87 -37.97 18.74
N LEU A 13 -17.85 -38.23 19.61
CA LEU A 13 -18.59 -37.20 20.35
C LEU A 13 -17.73 -36.44 21.36
N LEU A 14 -16.77 -37.09 22.01
CA LEU A 14 -15.81 -36.41 22.90
C LEU A 14 -14.83 -35.54 22.11
N MET A 15 -14.31 -36.04 20.99
CA MET A 15 -13.40 -35.26 20.14
C MET A 15 -14.09 -34.08 19.46
N SER A 16 -15.35 -34.24 19.05
CA SER A 16 -16.12 -33.12 18.47
C SER A 16 -16.44 -32.05 19.50
N ASN A 17 -16.86 -32.43 20.72
CA ASN A 17 -17.09 -31.46 21.80
C ASN A 17 -15.80 -30.74 22.21
N PHE A 18 -14.68 -31.46 22.29
CA PHE A 18 -13.39 -30.86 22.62
C PHE A 18 -12.93 -29.87 21.54
N ALA A 19 -13.05 -30.22 20.25
CA ALA A 19 -12.69 -29.33 19.16
C ALA A 19 -13.55 -28.04 19.15
N VAL A 20 -14.85 -28.15 19.42
CA VAL A 20 -15.75 -26.99 19.53
C VAL A 20 -15.36 -26.09 20.72
N THR A 21 -15.02 -26.67 21.88
CA THR A 21 -14.59 -25.87 23.03
C THR A 21 -13.30 -25.11 22.79
N VAL A 22 -12.30 -25.74 22.16
CA VAL A 22 -11.02 -25.10 21.84
C VAL A 22 -11.20 -23.98 20.82
N ALA A 23 -11.97 -24.22 19.75
CA ALA A 23 -12.25 -23.20 18.73
C ALA A 23 -12.98 -21.98 19.31
N HIS A 24 -13.92 -22.21 20.24
CA HIS A 24 -14.63 -21.12 20.91
C HIS A 24 -13.69 -20.31 21.82
N GLU A 25 -12.80 -20.98 22.57
CA GLU A 25 -11.81 -20.33 23.43
C GLU A 25 -10.81 -19.48 22.63
N THR A 26 -10.34 -19.96 21.47
CA THR A 26 -9.40 -19.22 20.62
C THR A 26 -10.04 -17.98 20.01
N LEU A 27 -11.31 -18.07 19.56
CA LEU A 27 -12.03 -16.92 19.02
C LEU A 27 -12.34 -15.88 20.10
N ASP A 28 -12.77 -16.29 21.29
CA ASP A 28 -13.01 -15.36 22.40
C ASP A 28 -11.73 -14.63 22.83
N ARG A 29 -10.59 -15.35 22.84
CA ARG A 29 -9.28 -14.76 23.10
C ARG A 29 -8.89 -13.78 22.00
N ALA A 30 -9.08 -14.13 20.73
CA ALA A 30 -8.84 -13.22 19.60
C ALA A 30 -9.68 -11.94 19.72
N LEU A 31 -10.98 -12.07 19.98
CA LEU A 31 -11.90 -10.93 20.13
C LEU A 31 -11.52 -10.02 21.31
N ARG A 32 -11.06 -10.59 22.43
CA ARG A 32 -10.48 -9.78 23.54
C ARG A 32 -9.29 -8.97 23.06
N LEU A 33 -8.30 -9.61 22.42
CA LEU A 33 -7.10 -8.92 21.95
C LEU A 33 -7.43 -7.80 20.97
N MET A 34 -8.36 -8.04 20.04
CA MET A 34 -8.85 -7.03 19.09
C MET A 34 -9.65 -5.89 19.75
N SER A 35 -10.20 -6.11 20.95
CA SER A 35 -10.84 -5.04 21.73
C SER A 35 -9.83 -4.16 22.49
N GLU A 36 -8.63 -4.69 22.75
CA GLU A 36 -7.55 -4.00 23.46
C GLU A 36 -6.58 -3.29 22.50
N THR A 37 -6.42 -3.84 21.29
CA THR A 37 -5.48 -3.35 20.28
C THR A 37 -6.19 -3.22 18.94
N PRO A 38 -6.12 -2.05 18.26
CA PRO A 38 -6.77 -1.88 16.98
C PRO A 38 -6.19 -2.85 15.94
N LEU A 39 -7.05 -3.57 15.23
CA LEU A 39 -6.68 -4.17 13.95
C LEU A 39 -6.47 -3.03 12.95
N ILE A 40 -5.28 -2.94 12.36
CA ILE A 40 -4.97 -1.99 11.31
C ILE A 40 -4.64 -2.73 10.02
N ASP A 41 -5.50 -2.56 9.02
CA ASP A 41 -5.25 -3.09 7.68
C ASP A 41 -4.56 -2.04 6.79
N GLY A 42 -3.51 -2.48 6.11
CA GLY A 42 -2.61 -1.63 5.33
C GLY A 42 -3.08 -1.31 3.91
N HIS A 43 -4.06 -2.03 3.37
CA HIS A 43 -4.46 -1.83 1.97
C HIS A 43 -5.86 -2.37 1.66
N ASN A 44 -6.77 -1.47 1.28
CA ASN A 44 -8.12 -1.82 0.83
C ASN A 44 -8.58 -0.90 -0.32
N ASP A 45 -9.05 -1.51 -1.40
CA ASP A 45 -9.43 -0.84 -2.66
C ASP A 45 -10.93 -0.56 -2.78
N LEU A 46 -11.66 -0.48 -1.67
CA LEU A 46 -13.05 0.00 -1.68
C LEU A 46 -13.21 1.33 -2.46
N PRO A 47 -12.32 2.33 -2.35
CA PRO A 47 -12.40 3.54 -3.18
C PRO A 47 -12.39 3.25 -4.69
N TRP A 48 -11.61 2.26 -5.14
CA TRP A 48 -11.60 1.84 -6.54
C TRP A 48 -12.92 1.19 -6.94
N LYS A 49 -13.50 0.30 -6.11
CA LYS A 49 -14.84 -0.27 -6.37
C LYS A 49 -15.92 0.80 -6.46
N LEU A 50 -15.88 1.79 -5.59
CA LEU A 50 -16.82 2.91 -5.61
C LEU A 50 -16.69 3.75 -6.90
N ARG A 51 -15.47 3.90 -7.43
CA ARG A 51 -15.24 4.49 -8.76
C ARG A 51 -15.83 3.64 -9.87
N GLN A 52 -15.49 2.36 -9.91
CA GLN A 52 -15.93 1.45 -10.97
C GLN A 52 -17.45 1.33 -11.04
N ILE A 53 -18.12 1.20 -9.88
CA ILE A 53 -19.55 0.89 -9.83
C ILE A 53 -20.40 2.16 -9.85
N PHE A 54 -19.95 3.24 -9.18
CA PHE A 54 -20.77 4.43 -8.94
C PHE A 54 -20.17 5.72 -9.49
N ASN A 55 -19.02 5.66 -10.16
CA ASN A 55 -18.28 6.83 -10.63
C ASN A 55 -18.11 7.89 -9.51
N ASN A 56 -17.68 7.43 -8.33
CA ASN A 56 -17.45 8.23 -7.12
C ASN A 56 -18.68 8.98 -6.56
N LYS A 57 -19.90 8.70 -7.05
CA LYS A 57 -21.16 9.26 -6.55
C LYS A 57 -21.55 8.65 -5.21
N ILE A 58 -20.78 8.94 -4.16
CA ILE A 58 -20.94 8.38 -2.81
C ILE A 58 -22.36 8.58 -2.23
N ASN A 59 -23.10 9.61 -2.66
CA ASN A 59 -24.48 9.85 -2.23
C ASN A 59 -25.50 8.89 -2.87
N LYS A 60 -25.11 8.10 -3.87
CA LYS A 60 -25.95 7.09 -4.53
C LYS A 60 -25.73 5.67 -3.99
N VAL A 61 -24.85 5.51 -3.00
CA VAL A 61 -24.52 4.22 -2.38
C VAL A 61 -24.63 4.34 -0.86
N ASP A 62 -25.21 3.35 -0.21
CA ASP A 62 -25.21 3.22 1.25
C ASP A 62 -24.24 2.12 1.66
N LEU A 63 -23.18 2.49 2.39
CA LEU A 63 -22.18 1.53 2.87
C LEU A 63 -22.71 0.66 4.01
N ASN A 64 -23.89 0.93 4.57
CA ASN A 64 -24.56 0.04 5.50
C ASN A 64 -25.22 -1.15 4.81
N THR A 65 -25.51 -1.06 3.52
CA THR A 65 -26.25 -2.09 2.77
C THR A 65 -25.53 -2.58 1.51
N LEU A 66 -24.41 -1.98 1.14
CA LEU A 66 -23.61 -2.40 -0.01
C LEU A 66 -23.12 -3.85 0.18
N SER A 67 -23.56 -4.78 -0.67
CA SER A 67 -23.25 -6.21 -0.53
C SER A 67 -22.30 -6.76 -1.59
N THR A 68 -22.05 -6.01 -2.66
CA THR A 68 -21.28 -6.45 -3.85
C THR A 68 -19.76 -6.31 -3.70
N THR A 69 -19.29 -6.01 -2.48
CA THR A 69 -17.88 -5.73 -2.16
C THR A 69 -17.43 -6.58 -0.98
N HIS A 70 -16.12 -6.77 -0.86
CA HIS A 70 -15.51 -7.36 0.34
C HIS A 70 -15.66 -6.42 1.54
N THR A 71 -15.93 -5.13 1.31
CA THR A 71 -15.99 -4.12 2.38
C THR A 71 -17.32 -3.38 2.41
N ASN A 72 -17.94 -3.34 3.59
CA ASN A 72 -19.06 -2.46 3.93
C ASN A 72 -19.05 -2.19 5.44
N ILE A 73 -19.89 -1.28 5.94
CA ILE A 73 -19.87 -0.89 7.37
C ILE A 73 -20.21 -2.08 8.30
N PRO A 74 -21.26 -2.88 8.08
CA PRO A 74 -21.54 -4.06 8.90
C PRO A 74 -20.38 -5.06 8.96
N LYS A 75 -19.75 -5.36 7.82
CA LYS A 75 -18.61 -6.28 7.72
C LYS A 75 -17.40 -5.73 8.47
N ILE A 76 -17.10 -4.44 8.33
CA ILE A 76 -16.03 -3.74 9.08
C ILE A 76 -16.25 -3.89 10.59
N LYS A 77 -17.48 -3.69 11.07
CA LYS A 77 -17.83 -3.84 12.49
C LYS A 77 -17.69 -5.28 12.97
N ALA A 78 -18.18 -6.25 12.19
CA ALA A 78 -18.04 -7.67 12.50
C ALA A 78 -16.57 -8.11 12.52
N GLY A 79 -15.76 -7.55 11.62
CA GLY A 79 -14.32 -7.80 11.50
C GLY A 79 -13.45 -7.13 12.56
N ARG A 80 -14.04 -6.33 13.46
CA ARG A 80 -13.33 -5.59 14.51
C ARG A 80 -12.20 -4.69 13.99
N LEU A 81 -12.35 -4.15 12.78
CA LEU A 81 -11.38 -3.21 12.22
C LEU A 81 -11.25 -1.99 13.15
N GLY A 82 -10.02 -1.52 13.39
CA GLY A 82 -9.73 -0.33 14.19
C GLY A 82 -9.19 0.82 13.34
N ALA A 83 -8.44 0.51 12.28
CA ALA A 83 -8.01 1.46 11.28
C ALA A 83 -7.82 0.82 9.91
N GLN A 84 -7.94 1.63 8.86
CA GLN A 84 -7.78 1.23 7.48
C GLN A 84 -6.99 2.28 6.73
N PHE A 85 -5.98 1.84 5.98
CA PHE A 85 -5.45 2.61 4.87
C PHE A 85 -6.30 2.33 3.63
N TRP A 86 -7.02 3.35 3.18
CA TRP A 86 -7.81 3.31 1.96
C TRP A 86 -6.89 3.62 0.77
N SER A 87 -6.89 2.72 -0.21
CA SER A 87 -6.08 2.85 -1.42
C SER A 87 -6.68 3.91 -2.34
N ALA A 88 -5.95 5.01 -2.53
CA ALA A 88 -6.19 5.99 -3.58
C ALA A 88 -5.52 5.53 -4.90
N TYR A 89 -5.86 4.32 -5.33
CA TYR A 89 -5.31 3.70 -6.54
C TYR A 89 -5.91 4.29 -7.83
N VAL A 90 -5.05 4.42 -8.84
CA VAL A 90 -5.43 4.68 -10.23
C VAL A 90 -4.67 3.73 -11.17
N PRO A 91 -5.30 3.20 -12.24
CA PRO A 91 -4.64 2.24 -13.12
C PRO A 91 -3.37 2.77 -13.80
N CYS A 92 -2.44 1.86 -14.09
CA CYS A 92 -1.17 2.16 -14.76
C CYS A 92 -1.33 2.83 -16.13
N ASP A 93 -2.41 2.55 -16.84
CA ASP A 93 -2.68 3.16 -18.15
C ASP A 93 -3.06 4.65 -18.09
N THR A 94 -3.23 5.21 -16.88
CA THR A 94 -3.41 6.64 -16.62
C THR A 94 -2.08 7.40 -16.49
N GLN A 95 -0.95 6.70 -16.35
CA GLN A 95 0.39 7.29 -16.34
C GLN A 95 0.63 8.08 -17.64
N ASP A 96 1.28 9.25 -17.53
CA ASP A 96 1.47 10.21 -18.62
C ASP A 96 0.16 10.72 -19.26
N LYS A 97 -0.98 10.60 -18.56
CA LYS A 97 -2.29 11.10 -19.00
C LYS A 97 -2.96 11.92 -17.89
N ASP A 98 -3.80 11.28 -17.09
CA ASP A 98 -4.65 11.92 -16.08
C ASP A 98 -4.50 11.29 -14.68
N ALA A 99 -3.42 10.54 -14.44
CA ALA A 99 -3.11 9.91 -13.16
C ALA A 99 -3.22 10.87 -11.96
N VAL A 100 -2.64 12.07 -12.06
CA VAL A 100 -2.69 13.08 -10.97
C VAL A 100 -4.14 13.46 -10.65
N ARG A 101 -4.92 13.82 -11.68
CA ARG A 101 -6.34 14.19 -11.51
C ARG A 101 -7.13 13.03 -10.90
N GLN A 102 -7.00 11.82 -11.45
CA GLN A 102 -7.75 10.67 -10.94
C GLN A 102 -7.36 10.35 -9.50
N THR A 103 -6.08 10.50 -9.13
CA THR A 103 -5.63 10.29 -7.74
C THR A 103 -6.26 11.31 -6.80
N LEU A 104 -6.32 12.58 -7.19
CA LEU A 104 -7.01 13.62 -6.42
C LEU A 104 -8.52 13.31 -6.26
N GLU A 105 -9.18 12.77 -7.29
CA GLU A 105 -10.59 12.34 -7.20
C GLU A 105 -10.77 11.16 -6.24
N GLN A 106 -9.81 10.23 -6.15
CA GLN A 106 -9.85 9.12 -5.20
C GLN A 106 -9.58 9.59 -3.76
N ILE A 107 -8.62 10.50 -3.57
CA ILE A 107 -8.36 11.18 -2.28
C ILE A 107 -9.63 11.90 -1.79
N ASP A 108 -10.26 12.70 -2.66
CA ASP A 108 -11.52 13.39 -2.38
C ASP A 108 -12.64 12.40 -2.01
N LEU A 109 -12.77 11.29 -2.74
CA LEU A 109 -13.76 10.26 -2.40
C LEU A 109 -13.57 9.72 -0.98
N ILE A 110 -12.33 9.45 -0.55
CA ILE A 110 -12.05 8.94 0.80
C ILE A 110 -12.45 9.97 1.86
N HIS A 111 -12.13 11.25 1.64
CA HIS A 111 -12.58 12.35 2.51
C HIS A 111 -14.11 12.43 2.60
N ARG A 112 -14.80 12.42 1.46
CA ARG A 112 -16.28 12.45 1.41
C ARG A 112 -16.91 11.21 2.03
N MET A 113 -16.28 10.05 1.91
CA MET A 113 -16.72 8.82 2.56
C MET A 113 -16.66 8.97 4.09
N CYS A 114 -15.57 9.49 4.63
CA CYS A 114 -15.44 9.75 6.07
C CYS A 114 -16.49 10.77 6.54
N ASN A 115 -16.69 11.86 5.78
CA ASN A 115 -17.65 12.90 6.11
C ASN A 115 -19.11 12.42 6.04
N LYS A 116 -19.41 11.43 5.19
CA LYS A 116 -20.76 10.88 5.05
C LYS A 116 -21.15 9.95 6.21
N TYR A 117 -20.18 9.24 6.79
CA TYR A 117 -20.40 8.28 7.88
C TYR A 117 -19.51 8.61 9.10
N PRO A 118 -19.62 9.81 9.70
CA PRO A 118 -18.71 10.28 10.76
C PRO A 118 -18.85 9.52 12.08
N GLU A 119 -19.97 8.81 12.27
CA GLU A 119 -20.20 7.88 13.37
C GLU A 119 -19.41 6.58 13.23
N THR A 120 -19.00 6.23 12.01
CA THR A 120 -18.23 5.03 11.71
C THR A 120 -16.75 5.36 11.45
N PHE A 121 -16.48 6.32 10.57
CA PHE A 121 -15.14 6.66 10.12
C PHE A 121 -14.67 7.96 10.75
N ARG A 122 -13.38 8.00 11.11
CA ARG A 122 -12.68 9.22 11.51
C ARG A 122 -11.42 9.33 10.65
N PHE A 123 -11.30 10.40 9.87
CA PHE A 123 -10.08 10.65 9.11
C PHE A 123 -8.89 10.83 10.07
N ALA A 124 -7.75 10.21 9.75
CA ALA A 124 -6.56 10.18 10.60
C ALA A 124 -5.31 10.52 9.80
N TYR A 125 -4.43 11.31 10.41
CA TYR A 125 -3.17 11.75 9.80
C TYR A 125 -1.95 11.17 10.50
N THR A 126 -2.09 10.77 11.77
CA THR A 126 -0.97 10.37 12.61
C THR A 126 -1.22 9.03 13.29
N ALA A 127 -0.15 8.41 13.80
CA ALA A 127 -0.25 7.24 14.67
C ALA A 127 -1.13 7.51 15.90
N GLN A 128 -1.10 8.75 16.42
CA GLN A 128 -1.95 9.14 17.55
C GLN A 128 -3.42 9.27 17.16
N ASP A 129 -3.73 9.73 15.95
CA ASP A 129 -5.11 9.78 15.45
C ASP A 129 -5.74 8.39 15.34
N ILE A 130 -4.96 7.36 15.00
CA ILE A 130 -5.41 5.97 15.00
C ILE A 130 -5.89 5.56 16.39
N LEU A 131 -5.06 5.79 17.40
CA LEU A 131 -5.42 5.48 18.79
C LEU A 131 -6.64 6.29 19.26
N ASN A 132 -6.69 7.58 18.91
CA ASN A 132 -7.82 8.45 19.26
C ASN A 132 -9.13 7.98 18.60
N ALA A 133 -9.09 7.51 17.34
CA ALA A 133 -10.24 6.95 16.65
C ALA A 133 -10.70 5.66 17.34
N PHE A 134 -9.77 4.74 17.58
CA PHE A 134 -10.02 3.45 18.23
C PHE A 134 -10.67 3.62 19.61
N HIS A 135 -10.12 4.48 20.48
CA HIS A 135 -10.70 4.77 21.80
C HIS A 135 -12.07 5.46 21.73
N SER A 136 -12.41 6.06 20.59
CA SER A 136 -13.74 6.64 20.33
C SER A 136 -14.71 5.68 19.61
N ASN A 137 -14.38 4.38 19.54
CA ASN A 137 -15.13 3.36 18.81
C ASN A 137 -15.39 3.71 17.34
N ARG A 138 -14.43 4.39 16.70
CA ARG A 138 -14.46 4.74 15.28
C ARG A 138 -13.27 4.14 14.55
N ILE A 139 -13.46 3.89 13.27
CA ILE A 139 -12.43 3.37 12.38
C ILE A 139 -11.56 4.53 11.92
N ALA A 140 -10.27 4.50 12.27
CA ALA A 140 -9.33 5.47 11.72
C ALA A 140 -9.20 5.23 10.21
N SER A 141 -9.42 6.27 9.41
CA SER A 141 -9.36 6.20 7.95
C SER A 141 -8.18 7.04 7.47
N LEU A 142 -7.18 6.37 6.92
CA LEU A 142 -5.97 6.97 6.36
C LEU A 142 -5.94 6.77 4.85
N ILE A 143 -5.08 7.51 4.16
CA ILE A 143 -4.90 7.38 2.71
C ILE A 143 -3.51 6.87 2.41
N GLY A 144 -3.45 5.88 1.53
CA GLY A 144 -2.24 5.51 0.83
C GLY A 144 -2.42 5.56 -0.68
N VAL A 145 -1.44 6.08 -1.39
CA VAL A 145 -1.48 6.19 -2.86
C VAL A 145 -0.84 4.95 -3.48
N GLY A 146 -1.61 4.19 -4.24
CA GLY A 146 -1.21 2.91 -4.85
C GLY A 146 -0.45 3.05 -6.17
N GLY A 147 0.66 3.79 -6.19
CA GLY A 147 1.60 3.85 -7.32
C GLY A 147 2.20 5.23 -7.60
N GLY A 148 3.51 5.29 -7.82
CA GLY A 148 4.27 6.52 -8.03
C GLY A 148 3.95 7.30 -9.29
N HIS A 149 3.30 6.69 -10.29
CA HIS A 149 2.79 7.39 -11.48
C HIS A 149 1.76 8.47 -11.12
N SER A 150 1.14 8.36 -9.95
CA SER A 150 0.25 9.37 -9.37
C SER A 150 0.94 10.72 -9.12
N LEU A 151 2.27 10.73 -8.97
CA LEU A 151 3.05 11.96 -8.79
C LEU A 151 3.32 12.71 -10.10
N ASP A 152 3.21 12.02 -11.23
CA ASP A 152 3.72 12.49 -12.53
C ASP A 152 5.17 13.01 -12.46
N SER A 153 6.00 12.31 -11.68
CA SER A 153 7.41 12.65 -11.42
C SER A 153 7.64 14.08 -10.88
N SER A 154 6.74 14.56 -10.02
CA SER A 154 6.81 15.89 -9.40
C SER A 154 6.86 15.80 -7.87
N LEU A 155 7.93 16.37 -7.28
CA LEU A 155 8.03 16.54 -5.82
C LEU A 155 6.98 17.52 -5.28
N GLY A 156 6.53 18.49 -6.11
CA GLY A 156 5.41 19.35 -5.76
C GLY A 156 4.11 18.57 -5.60
N THR A 157 3.82 17.63 -6.50
CA THR A 157 2.64 16.75 -6.40
C THR A 157 2.72 15.88 -5.14
N LEU A 158 3.90 15.34 -4.84
CA LEU A 158 4.15 14.55 -3.62
C LEU A 158 3.78 15.34 -2.35
N ARG A 159 4.27 16.58 -2.23
CA ARG A 159 3.96 17.46 -1.09
C ARG A 159 2.46 17.78 -0.99
N ILE A 160 1.83 18.15 -2.11
CA ILE A 160 0.39 18.43 -2.11
C ILE A 160 -0.43 17.20 -1.71
N MET A 161 -0.05 16.01 -2.17
CA MET A 161 -0.72 14.77 -1.75
C MET A 161 -0.55 14.52 -0.24
N TYR A 162 0.63 14.79 0.32
CA TYR A 162 0.84 14.73 1.77
C TYR A 162 -0.09 15.69 2.54
N ASP A 163 -0.21 16.93 2.07
CA ASP A 163 -1.08 17.95 2.67
C ASP A 163 -2.57 17.55 2.60
N LEU A 164 -2.96 16.86 1.53
CA LEU A 164 -4.29 16.29 1.36
C LEU A 164 -4.54 15.03 2.22
N GLY A 165 -3.56 14.59 3.01
CA GLY A 165 -3.72 13.51 3.99
C GLY A 165 -3.13 12.16 3.59
N VAL A 166 -2.38 12.09 2.49
CA VAL A 166 -1.66 10.86 2.11
C VAL A 166 -0.56 10.55 3.12
N ARG A 167 -0.47 9.30 3.58
CA ARG A 167 0.51 8.86 4.60
C ARG A 167 1.40 7.70 4.19
N TYR A 168 1.10 7.03 3.08
CA TYR A 168 2.10 6.26 2.35
C TYR A 168 1.97 6.46 0.85
N LEU A 169 3.07 6.19 0.13
CA LEU A 169 3.09 6.04 -1.32
C LEU A 169 3.73 4.69 -1.68
N SER A 170 3.00 3.86 -2.43
CA SER A 170 3.59 2.71 -3.13
C SER A 170 4.43 3.25 -4.28
N LEU A 171 5.74 2.98 -4.29
CA LEU A 171 6.66 3.61 -5.25
C LEU A 171 6.30 3.29 -6.71
N THR A 172 5.76 2.10 -6.95
CA THR A 172 5.21 1.67 -8.23
C THR A 172 3.88 0.97 -8.00
N HIS A 173 3.12 0.77 -9.08
CA HIS A 173 2.13 -0.30 -9.16
C HIS A 173 2.71 -1.40 -10.08
N SER A 174 1.90 -2.14 -10.83
CA SER A 174 2.36 -3.08 -11.86
C SER A 174 2.76 -2.37 -13.17
N CYS A 175 3.60 -1.35 -13.07
CA CYS A 175 4.22 -0.61 -14.17
C CYS A 175 5.39 0.23 -13.63
N ASN A 176 6.45 0.38 -14.43
CA ASN A 176 7.55 1.28 -14.09
C ASN A 176 7.05 2.73 -14.01
N THR A 177 7.73 3.54 -13.20
CA THR A 177 7.71 5.00 -13.30
C THR A 177 9.03 5.46 -13.92
N PRO A 178 9.17 6.71 -14.39
CA PRO A 178 10.46 7.25 -14.87
C PRO A 178 11.57 7.31 -13.81
N TRP A 179 11.34 6.78 -12.60
CA TRP A 179 12.29 6.84 -11.50
C TRP A 179 12.33 5.59 -10.60
N ALA A 180 11.51 4.57 -10.86
CA ALA A 180 11.49 3.32 -10.10
C ALA A 180 10.96 2.13 -10.93
N ASP A 181 11.66 1.00 -10.82
CA ASP A 181 11.30 -0.28 -11.47
C ASP A 181 10.26 -1.09 -10.66
N ASN A 182 9.28 -1.66 -11.34
CA ASN A 182 8.22 -2.46 -10.73
C ASN A 182 8.47 -3.97 -10.75
N TRP A 183 7.71 -4.72 -9.97
CA TRP A 183 7.86 -6.17 -9.76
C TRP A 183 7.79 -7.03 -11.03
N LEU A 184 7.15 -6.56 -12.12
CA LEU A 184 7.12 -7.25 -13.42
C LEU A 184 8.51 -7.34 -14.08
N VAL A 185 9.46 -6.51 -13.64
CA VAL A 185 10.86 -6.62 -14.07
C VAL A 185 11.49 -7.90 -13.52
N ASP A 186 11.18 -8.29 -12.28
CA ASP A 186 11.71 -9.50 -11.67
C ASP A 186 11.09 -10.79 -12.26
N THR A 187 9.98 -10.69 -12.98
CA THR A 187 9.41 -11.79 -13.78
C THR A 187 10.00 -11.87 -15.19
N GLY A 188 10.75 -10.85 -15.63
CA GLY A 188 11.19 -10.67 -17.01
C GLY A 188 10.08 -10.23 -17.97
N SER A 189 8.93 -9.79 -17.45
CA SER A 189 7.80 -9.34 -18.27
C SER A 189 7.93 -7.89 -18.71
N GLU A 190 8.68 -7.07 -17.97
CA GLU A 190 9.03 -5.70 -18.33
C GLU A 190 10.55 -5.48 -18.24
N PRO A 191 11.12 -4.57 -19.04
CA PRO A 191 12.53 -4.23 -18.92
C PRO A 191 12.79 -3.41 -17.65
N SER A 192 13.97 -3.60 -17.08
CA SER A 192 14.54 -2.69 -16.08
C SER A 192 14.92 -1.37 -16.74
N GLU A 193 14.42 -0.24 -16.23
CA GLU A 193 14.75 1.10 -16.74
C GLU A 193 15.89 1.74 -15.94
N HIS A 194 16.00 1.42 -14.65
CA HIS A 194 16.94 2.08 -13.74
C HIS A 194 17.82 1.13 -12.95
N ALA A 195 17.61 -0.18 -13.06
CA ALA A 195 18.19 -1.18 -12.17
C ALA A 195 17.89 -0.85 -10.69
N GLY A 196 16.64 -0.49 -10.40
CA GLY A 196 16.17 0.01 -9.12
C GLY A 196 15.59 1.42 -9.23
N LEU A 197 16.26 2.40 -8.62
CA LEU A 197 15.87 3.81 -8.59
C LEU A 197 16.79 4.67 -9.46
N SER A 198 16.19 5.61 -10.20
CA SER A 198 16.94 6.67 -10.87
C SER A 198 17.51 7.69 -9.86
N PRO A 199 18.40 8.61 -10.27
CA PRO A 199 18.84 9.71 -9.40
C PRO A 199 17.67 10.53 -8.85
N PHE A 200 16.63 10.79 -9.65
CA PHE A 200 15.43 11.46 -9.19
C PHE A 200 14.64 10.59 -8.19
N GLY A 201 14.54 9.28 -8.44
CA GLY A 201 13.87 8.36 -7.51
C GLY A 201 14.48 8.36 -6.11
N LYS A 202 15.80 8.48 -6.02
CA LYS A 202 16.49 8.64 -4.72
C LYS A 202 16.11 9.94 -4.01
N ARG A 203 15.88 11.03 -4.75
CA ARG A 203 15.37 12.29 -4.18
C ARG A 203 13.94 12.16 -3.68
N VAL A 204 13.10 11.41 -4.40
CA VAL A 204 11.73 11.08 -3.93
C VAL A 204 11.78 10.38 -2.57
N ILE A 205 12.68 9.41 -2.37
CA ILE A 205 12.85 8.74 -1.07
C ILE A 205 13.22 9.72 0.05
N VAL A 206 14.17 10.62 -0.21
CA VAL A 206 14.59 11.63 0.79
C VAL A 206 13.47 12.62 1.10
N GLU A 207 12.73 13.08 0.10
CA GLU A 207 11.59 13.99 0.31
C GLU A 207 10.45 13.29 1.09
N MET A 208 10.23 11.99 0.85
CA MET A 208 9.28 11.20 1.65
C MET A 208 9.71 11.09 3.12
N ASN A 209 11.01 10.88 3.40
CA ASN A 209 11.53 10.91 4.77
C ASN A 209 11.32 12.28 5.42
N ARG A 210 11.66 13.37 4.72
CA ARG A 210 11.47 14.75 5.20
C ARG A 210 10.01 15.06 5.52
N LEU A 211 9.07 14.57 4.69
CA LEU A 211 7.63 14.74 4.91
C LEU A 211 7.09 13.86 6.05
N GLY A 212 7.74 12.75 6.37
CA GLY A 212 7.13 11.70 7.20
C GLY A 212 6.02 10.96 6.45
N MET A 213 6.22 10.72 5.16
CA MET A 213 5.39 9.82 4.37
C MET A 213 6.04 8.43 4.38
N MET A 214 5.28 7.41 4.76
CA MET A 214 5.78 6.03 4.73
C MET A 214 6.07 5.62 3.28
N ILE A 215 7.22 4.96 3.09
CA ILE A 215 7.59 4.38 1.80
C ILE A 215 7.03 2.97 1.74
N ASP A 216 6.12 2.73 0.79
CA ASP A 216 5.56 1.40 0.53
C ASP A 216 6.29 0.72 -0.63
N LEU A 217 6.82 -0.46 -0.34
CA LEU A 217 7.63 -1.29 -1.23
C LEU A 217 6.83 -2.41 -1.91
N SER A 218 5.54 -2.55 -1.61
CA SER A 218 4.67 -3.38 -2.42
C SER A 218 4.72 -2.94 -3.89
N HIS A 219 4.64 -3.91 -4.81
CA HIS A 219 4.76 -3.78 -6.27
C HIS A 219 6.15 -3.40 -6.83
N THR A 220 7.19 -3.29 -6.01
CA THR A 220 8.53 -2.93 -6.49
C THR A 220 9.41 -4.16 -6.75
N THR A 221 10.52 -3.97 -7.47
CA THR A 221 11.56 -5.01 -7.60
C THR A 221 12.36 -5.20 -6.31
N VAL A 222 13.01 -6.35 -6.16
CA VAL A 222 14.00 -6.60 -5.09
C VAL A 222 15.15 -5.58 -5.15
N ASN A 223 15.51 -5.06 -6.32
CA ASN A 223 16.53 -4.02 -6.47
C ASN A 223 16.09 -2.69 -5.87
N VAL A 224 14.86 -2.23 -6.17
CA VAL A 224 14.29 -1.03 -5.54
C VAL A 224 14.23 -1.21 -4.02
N VAL A 225 13.69 -2.34 -3.54
CA VAL A 225 13.63 -2.65 -2.11
C VAL A 225 14.99 -2.49 -1.44
N ASN A 226 16.04 -3.08 -2.03
CA ASN A 226 17.38 -3.03 -1.45
C ASN A 226 17.93 -1.61 -1.40
N GLN A 227 17.77 -0.83 -2.47
CA GLN A 227 18.25 0.55 -2.54
C GLN A 227 17.49 1.45 -1.55
N VAL A 228 16.17 1.33 -1.46
CA VAL A 228 15.36 2.10 -0.50
C VAL A 228 15.77 1.76 0.93
N LEU A 229 15.96 0.47 1.25
CA LEU A 229 16.41 0.07 2.58
C LEU A 229 17.79 0.63 2.94
N ASP A 230 18.62 0.97 1.96
CA ASP A 230 19.94 1.56 2.18
C ASP A 230 19.93 3.10 2.22
N ILE A 231 18.93 3.74 1.59
CA ILE A 231 18.80 5.20 1.52
C ILE A 231 17.88 5.75 2.63
N SER A 232 16.77 5.08 2.93
CA SER A 232 15.73 5.61 3.80
C SER A 232 16.21 5.76 5.24
N GLU A 233 16.00 6.94 5.82
CA GLU A 233 16.28 7.23 7.23
C GLU A 233 15.17 6.72 8.17
N ALA A 234 13.98 6.47 7.62
CA ALA A 234 12.81 5.98 8.33
C ALA A 234 12.49 4.51 7.97
N PRO A 235 11.79 3.75 8.85
CA PRO A 235 11.32 2.42 8.49
C PRO A 235 10.30 2.46 7.34
N VAL A 236 10.29 1.39 6.55
CA VAL A 236 9.44 1.21 5.36
C VAL A 236 8.32 0.22 5.62
N ILE A 237 7.34 0.17 4.71
CA ILE A 237 6.26 -0.81 4.74
C ILE A 237 6.24 -1.63 3.46
N PHE A 238 5.65 -2.82 3.54
CA PHE A 238 5.00 -3.49 2.42
C PHE A 238 3.52 -3.56 2.78
N SER A 239 2.69 -2.71 2.19
CA SER A 239 1.29 -2.55 2.60
C SER A 239 0.41 -3.78 2.32
N HIS A 240 0.82 -4.63 1.37
CA HIS A 240 0.13 -5.86 1.01
C HIS A 240 1.05 -6.81 0.20
N SER A 241 1.98 -7.48 0.88
CA SER A 241 2.86 -8.51 0.30
C SER A 241 3.02 -9.70 1.25
N SER A 242 3.07 -10.92 0.70
CA SER A 242 3.20 -12.16 1.48
C SER A 242 4.62 -12.74 1.39
N ALA A 243 4.87 -13.90 1.99
CA ALA A 243 6.19 -14.55 2.01
C ALA A 243 6.52 -15.32 0.72
N TYR A 244 7.66 -15.05 0.09
CA TYR A 244 8.06 -15.66 -1.19
C TYR A 244 8.38 -17.14 -1.07
N SER A 245 8.94 -17.59 0.06
CA SER A 245 9.35 -18.99 0.24
C SER A 245 8.17 -19.97 0.25
N LEU A 246 6.96 -19.51 0.58
CA LEU A 246 5.74 -20.33 0.53
C LEU A 246 5.05 -20.27 -0.84
N CYS A 247 5.03 -19.08 -1.45
CA CYS A 247 4.55 -18.89 -2.81
C CYS A 247 5.55 -18.02 -3.58
N PRO A 248 6.34 -18.60 -4.53
CA PRO A 248 7.42 -17.91 -5.24
C PRO A 248 6.91 -16.96 -6.33
N HIS A 249 5.94 -16.12 -5.97
CA HIS A 249 5.40 -15.06 -6.79
C HIS A 249 6.17 -13.76 -6.55
N LYS A 250 6.55 -13.01 -7.59
CA LYS A 250 7.40 -11.81 -7.49
C LYS A 250 6.77 -10.60 -6.76
N ARG A 251 5.49 -10.69 -6.38
CA ARG A 251 4.86 -9.75 -5.43
C ARG A 251 5.17 -10.04 -3.96
N ASN A 252 5.68 -11.23 -3.66
CA ASN A 252 6.02 -11.67 -2.32
C ASN A 252 7.46 -11.36 -1.96
N VAL A 253 7.72 -11.25 -0.65
CA VAL A 253 8.99 -10.80 -0.08
C VAL A 253 9.93 -12.00 0.15
N PRO A 254 11.13 -12.02 -0.47
CA PRO A 254 12.15 -13.04 -0.21
C PRO A 254 12.71 -12.99 1.22
N ASP A 255 13.20 -14.13 1.72
CA ASP A 255 13.71 -14.24 3.09
C ASP A 255 14.93 -13.34 3.35
N GLU A 256 15.79 -13.13 2.36
CA GLU A 256 16.90 -12.17 2.47
C GLU A 256 16.40 -10.73 2.67
N VAL A 257 15.28 -10.36 2.05
CA VAL A 257 14.65 -9.06 2.24
C VAL A 257 14.02 -8.99 3.64
N LEU A 258 13.32 -10.03 4.09
CA LEU A 258 12.75 -10.09 5.45
C LEU A 258 13.83 -9.87 6.52
N LYS A 259 14.99 -10.55 6.36
CA LYS A 259 16.16 -10.38 7.24
C LYS A 259 16.73 -8.96 7.16
N LYS A 260 16.79 -8.37 5.96
CA LYS A 260 17.22 -6.96 5.80
C LYS A 260 16.25 -6.02 6.53
N VAL A 261 14.94 -6.18 6.37
CA VAL A 261 13.90 -5.35 7.00
C VAL A 261 14.00 -5.35 8.53
N VAL A 262 14.13 -6.52 9.17
CA VAL A 262 14.25 -6.61 10.63
C VAL A 262 15.59 -6.08 11.16
N SER A 263 16.66 -6.12 10.36
CA SER A 263 17.97 -5.60 10.78
C SER A 263 18.09 -4.07 10.77
N LYS A 264 17.16 -3.35 10.13
CA LYS A 264 17.16 -1.88 10.11
C LYS A 264 16.65 -1.30 11.42
N LEU A 265 17.09 -0.08 11.76
CA LEU A 265 16.61 0.65 12.92
C LEU A 265 15.09 0.84 12.85
N ASN A 266 14.41 0.70 13.99
CA ASN A 266 12.95 0.74 14.14
C ASN A 266 12.14 -0.29 13.34
N ARG A 267 12.81 -1.08 12.47
CA ARG A 267 12.29 -2.22 11.70
C ARG A 267 11.12 -1.82 10.79
N GLY A 268 11.20 -2.17 9.52
CA GLY A 268 10.03 -2.07 8.64
C GLY A 268 8.93 -3.06 9.04
N ILE A 269 7.85 -3.07 8.27
CA ILE A 269 6.73 -4.00 8.45
C ILE A 269 6.31 -4.60 7.10
N VAL A 270 5.96 -5.88 7.11
CA VAL A 270 5.36 -6.62 6.00
C VAL A 270 3.93 -6.96 6.38
N MET A 271 2.99 -6.37 5.65
CA MET A 271 1.56 -6.53 5.88
C MET A 271 1.04 -7.58 4.89
N VAL A 272 0.61 -8.72 5.43
CA VAL A 272 0.38 -9.95 4.65
C VAL A 272 -0.84 -9.79 3.75
N ASN A 273 -0.67 -10.13 2.46
CA ASN A 273 -1.70 -10.09 1.43
C ASN A 273 -2.53 -11.38 1.43
N PHE A 274 -3.83 -11.29 1.19
CA PHE A 274 -4.74 -12.45 1.19
C PHE A 274 -5.06 -12.97 -0.21
N TYR A 275 -4.47 -12.43 -1.28
CA TYR A 275 -4.76 -12.90 -2.63
C TYR A 275 -4.30 -14.35 -2.84
N ASN A 276 -5.20 -15.23 -3.26
CA ASN A 276 -4.93 -16.66 -3.43
C ASN A 276 -3.65 -16.93 -4.25
N ASP A 277 -3.49 -16.21 -5.35
CA ASP A 277 -2.33 -16.34 -6.25
C ASP A 277 -1.01 -15.91 -5.60
N TYR A 278 -1.06 -15.12 -4.51
CA TYR A 278 0.10 -14.70 -3.73
C TYR A 278 0.24 -15.50 -2.44
N VAL A 279 -0.80 -16.24 -2.04
CA VAL A 279 -0.79 -17.10 -0.84
C VAL A 279 -0.36 -18.52 -1.20
N THR A 280 -1.05 -19.17 -2.13
CA THR A 280 -0.76 -20.57 -2.52
C THR A 280 -0.19 -20.69 -3.92
N CYS A 281 0.04 -19.57 -4.62
CA CYS A 281 0.43 -19.58 -6.04
C CYS A 281 -0.58 -20.36 -6.91
N SER A 282 -1.85 -20.36 -6.50
CA SER A 282 -2.93 -21.05 -7.17
C SER A 282 -4.26 -20.30 -7.02
N GLU A 283 -5.30 -20.72 -7.73
CA GLU A 283 -6.62 -20.10 -7.63
C GLU A 283 -7.30 -20.35 -6.27
N LYS A 284 -6.85 -21.32 -5.48
CA LYS A 284 -7.47 -21.73 -4.22
C LYS A 284 -6.52 -21.53 -3.05
N ALA A 285 -6.99 -20.85 -2.03
CA ALA A 285 -6.30 -20.72 -0.75
C ALA A 285 -7.34 -20.81 0.37
N THR A 286 -6.87 -21.06 1.58
CA THR A 286 -7.65 -21.06 2.82
C THR A 286 -7.06 -20.05 3.80
N LEU A 287 -7.83 -19.72 4.84
CA LEU A 287 -7.37 -18.92 5.97
C LEU A 287 -6.10 -19.53 6.61
N SER A 288 -6.00 -20.86 6.68
CA SER A 288 -4.82 -21.55 7.20
C SER A 288 -3.58 -21.28 6.35
N ASP A 289 -3.71 -21.24 5.02
CA ASP A 289 -2.58 -20.92 4.13
C ASP A 289 -2.10 -19.48 4.35
N VAL A 290 -3.02 -18.53 4.62
CA VAL A 290 -2.64 -17.16 5.02
C VAL A 290 -1.87 -17.16 6.33
N ALA A 291 -2.34 -17.90 7.34
CA ALA A 291 -1.64 -18.02 8.62
C ALA A 291 -0.24 -18.66 8.47
N ASP A 292 -0.01 -19.52 7.47
CA ASP A 292 1.32 -20.05 7.15
C ASP A 292 2.30 -18.93 6.77
N HIS A 293 1.86 -17.89 6.03
CA HIS A 293 2.71 -16.73 5.74
C HIS A 293 3.05 -15.92 6.99
N PHE A 294 2.10 -15.75 7.92
CA PHE A 294 2.38 -15.12 9.21
C PHE A 294 3.44 -15.92 9.98
N ASP A 295 3.27 -17.25 10.08
CA ASP A 295 4.24 -18.13 10.76
C ASP A 295 5.61 -18.10 10.10
N HIS A 296 5.66 -18.15 8.77
CA HIS A 296 6.94 -18.12 8.05
C HIS A 296 7.70 -16.82 8.30
N ILE A 297 7.04 -15.66 8.17
CA ILE A 297 7.69 -14.37 8.44
C ILE A 297 8.13 -14.29 9.91
N ARG A 298 7.31 -14.78 10.84
CA ARG A 298 7.63 -14.84 12.27
C ARG A 298 8.88 -15.69 12.51
N ASN A 299 9.01 -16.83 11.84
CA ASN A 299 10.15 -17.73 11.97
C ASN A 299 11.44 -17.15 11.36
N VAL A 300 11.34 -16.44 10.24
CA VAL A 300 12.50 -15.87 9.52
C VAL A 300 13.00 -14.58 10.16
N ALA A 301 12.09 -13.71 10.60
CA ALA A 301 12.41 -12.33 10.93
C ALA A 301 11.72 -11.81 12.21
N GLY A 302 10.96 -12.65 12.91
CA GLY A 302 10.27 -12.25 14.15
C GLY A 302 8.88 -11.64 13.92
N ALA A 303 8.06 -11.66 14.96
CA ALA A 303 6.68 -11.17 14.91
C ALA A 303 6.57 -9.63 14.84
N ASP A 304 7.64 -8.91 15.16
CA ASP A 304 7.64 -7.44 15.25
C ASP A 304 7.75 -6.74 13.89
N ILE A 305 7.77 -7.49 12.78
CA ILE A 305 7.72 -6.94 11.42
C ILE A 305 6.46 -7.35 10.65
N ILE A 306 5.42 -7.86 11.32
CA ILE A 306 4.25 -8.45 10.65
C ILE A 306 3.02 -7.56 10.86
N GLY A 307 2.16 -7.46 9.85
CA GLY A 307 0.85 -6.80 9.92
C GLY A 307 -0.17 -7.39 8.97
N PHE A 308 -1.37 -6.80 8.92
CA PHE A 308 -2.47 -7.21 8.06
C PHE A 308 -2.57 -6.28 6.84
N GLY A 309 -2.57 -6.83 5.63
CA GLY A 309 -2.65 -6.04 4.39
C GLY A 309 -3.49 -6.77 3.36
N GLY A 310 -4.75 -7.06 3.70
CA GLY A 310 -5.55 -8.08 3.04
C GLY A 310 -5.82 -7.84 1.56
N ASN A 311 -5.69 -6.59 1.09
CA ASN A 311 -5.93 -6.19 -0.29
C ASN A 311 -7.39 -6.44 -0.73
N TYR A 312 -8.32 -6.36 0.22
CA TYR A 312 -9.75 -6.50 -0.03
C TYR A 312 -10.22 -5.46 -1.04
N ASP A 313 -11.23 -5.84 -1.83
CA ASP A 313 -11.74 -5.08 -2.99
C ASP A 313 -10.71 -4.78 -4.12
N GLY A 314 -9.43 -5.13 -3.96
CA GLY A 314 -8.37 -4.96 -4.97
C GLY A 314 -8.09 -6.21 -5.80
N ILE A 315 -8.57 -7.36 -5.31
CA ILE A 315 -8.26 -8.69 -5.82
C ILE A 315 -9.52 -9.43 -6.29
N THR A 316 -9.34 -10.37 -7.20
CA THR A 316 -10.45 -11.13 -7.79
C THR A 316 -10.77 -12.43 -7.05
N ARG A 317 -9.87 -12.88 -6.17
CA ARG A 317 -10.01 -14.12 -5.38
C ARG A 317 -9.55 -13.86 -3.96
N VAL A 318 -10.22 -14.49 -3.01
CA VAL A 318 -9.90 -14.45 -1.58
C VAL A 318 -9.91 -15.88 -1.04
N PRO A 319 -9.23 -16.14 0.10
CA PRO A 319 -9.13 -17.47 0.65
C PRO A 319 -10.45 -17.91 1.27
N GLU A 320 -10.72 -19.21 1.27
CA GLU A 320 -11.82 -19.80 2.03
C GLU A 320 -11.63 -19.52 3.53
N GLY A 321 -12.67 -19.00 4.17
CA GLY A 321 -12.63 -18.50 5.55
C GLY A 321 -12.17 -17.04 5.67
N LEU A 322 -11.84 -16.36 4.57
CA LEU A 322 -11.44 -14.94 4.53
C LEU A 322 -12.20 -14.17 3.43
N GLU A 323 -13.46 -14.51 3.20
CA GLU A 323 -14.25 -14.02 2.05
C GLU A 323 -14.40 -12.49 2.03
N ASP A 324 -14.40 -11.85 3.20
CA ASP A 324 -14.56 -10.43 3.32
C ASP A 324 -13.99 -9.90 4.64
N VAL A 325 -14.00 -8.58 4.84
CA VAL A 325 -13.37 -7.95 6.02
C VAL A 325 -13.98 -8.41 7.36
N SER A 326 -15.15 -9.05 7.37
CA SER A 326 -15.75 -9.59 8.60
C SER A 326 -15.04 -10.82 9.17
N LYS A 327 -14.19 -11.46 8.36
CA LYS A 327 -13.56 -12.75 8.66
C LYS A 327 -12.21 -12.67 9.33
N VAL A 328 -11.62 -11.47 9.43
CA VAL A 328 -10.29 -11.29 10.04
C VAL A 328 -10.21 -11.80 11.50
N PRO A 329 -11.24 -11.72 12.35
CA PRO A 329 -11.21 -12.34 13.68
C PRO A 329 -10.93 -13.85 13.66
N ASP A 330 -11.38 -14.57 12.63
CA ASP A 330 -11.12 -16.00 12.47
C ASP A 330 -9.63 -16.26 12.19
N LEU A 331 -8.96 -15.37 11.43
CA LEU A 331 -7.52 -15.46 11.19
C LEU A 331 -6.73 -15.15 12.48
N VAL A 332 -7.17 -14.16 13.26
CA VAL A 332 -6.55 -13.88 14.57
C VAL A 332 -6.72 -15.08 15.51
N ALA A 333 -7.89 -15.72 15.50
CA ALA A 333 -8.14 -16.94 16.26
C ALA A 333 -7.23 -18.09 15.81
N GLU A 334 -6.97 -18.21 14.52
CA GLU A 334 -6.01 -19.18 13.97
C GLU A 334 -4.58 -18.92 14.44
N LEU A 335 -4.11 -17.66 14.45
CA LEU A 335 -2.79 -17.32 15.01
C LEU A 335 -2.69 -17.69 16.50
N VAL A 336 -3.73 -17.40 17.29
CA VAL A 336 -3.83 -17.81 18.70
C VAL A 336 -3.76 -19.34 18.82
N ARG A 337 -4.51 -20.07 17.98
CA ARG A 337 -4.52 -21.54 17.95
C ARG A 337 -3.15 -22.12 17.63
N ARG A 338 -2.36 -21.44 16.79
CA ARG A 338 -0.98 -21.80 16.41
C ARG A 338 0.07 -21.42 17.47
N GLY A 339 -0.36 -20.95 18.63
CA GLY A 339 0.55 -20.65 19.75
C GLY A 339 1.26 -19.30 19.62
N TRP A 340 0.69 -18.35 18.87
CA TRP A 340 1.12 -16.96 19.00
C TRP A 340 0.78 -16.45 20.39
N SER A 341 1.74 -15.79 21.03
CA SER A 341 1.50 -15.12 22.31
C SER A 341 0.61 -13.90 22.14
N ASP A 342 -0.09 -13.49 23.20
CA ASP A 342 -0.92 -12.27 23.17
C ASP A 342 -0.13 -11.05 22.70
N LYS A 343 1.14 -10.97 23.09
CA LYS A 343 2.06 -9.90 22.67
C LYS A 343 2.30 -9.93 21.16
N GLU A 344 2.60 -11.09 20.58
CA GLU A 344 2.84 -11.22 19.14
C GLU A 344 1.57 -10.95 18.33
N VAL A 345 0.40 -11.37 18.83
CA VAL A 345 -0.88 -11.05 18.19
C VAL A 345 -1.14 -9.55 18.21
N LYS A 346 -0.93 -8.86 19.34
CA LYS A 346 -1.09 -7.40 19.43
C LYS A 346 -0.10 -6.63 18.54
N MET A 347 1.14 -7.13 18.45
CA MET A 347 2.15 -6.66 17.49
C MET A 347 1.59 -6.69 16.06
N ALA A 348 1.10 -7.85 15.62
CA ALA A 348 0.54 -8.01 14.28
C ALA A 348 -0.74 -7.18 14.07
N LEU A 349 -1.62 -7.09 15.07
CA LEU A 349 -2.89 -6.36 14.97
C LEU A 349 -2.67 -4.90 14.62
N GLY A 350 -1.74 -4.21 15.29
CA GLY A 350 -1.51 -2.80 14.99
C GLY A 350 -0.31 -2.16 15.68
N GLU A 351 0.23 -2.73 16.75
CA GLU A 351 1.34 -2.10 17.47
C GLU A 351 2.60 -1.98 16.59
N ASN A 352 2.85 -2.93 15.68
CA ASN A 352 3.95 -2.85 14.73
C ASN A 352 3.78 -1.66 13.77
N LEU A 353 2.59 -1.46 13.21
CA LEU A 353 2.35 -0.35 12.30
C LEU A 353 2.40 1.00 13.03
N ILE A 354 1.84 1.07 14.24
CA ILE A 354 1.92 2.27 15.09
C ILE A 354 3.39 2.63 15.39
N ARG A 355 4.24 1.63 15.69
CA ARG A 355 5.69 1.84 15.86
C ARG A 355 6.31 2.44 14.58
N VAL A 356 6.03 1.85 13.42
CA VAL A 356 6.57 2.32 12.13
C VAL A 356 6.12 3.74 11.84
N MET A 357 4.83 4.05 11.98
CA MET A 357 4.30 5.39 11.77
C MET A 357 4.94 6.42 12.71
N ARG A 358 5.08 6.10 14.01
CA ARG A 358 5.75 7.00 14.98
C ARG A 358 7.21 7.24 14.63
N ALA A 359 7.93 6.23 14.14
CA ALA A 359 9.31 6.38 13.72
C ALA A 359 9.43 7.25 12.45
N VAL A 360 8.49 7.12 11.51
CA VAL A 360 8.42 7.98 10.32
C VAL A 360 8.07 9.43 10.68
N GLU A 361 7.12 9.64 11.60
CA GLU A 361 6.80 10.96 12.17
C GLU A 361 8.00 11.57 12.90
N TRP A 362 8.77 10.76 13.64
CA TRP A 362 9.98 11.23 14.32
C TRP A 362 11.06 11.68 13.34
N VAL A 363 11.27 10.97 12.22
CA VAL A 363 12.21 11.38 11.17
C VAL A 363 11.76 12.71 10.51
N ARG A 364 10.47 12.89 10.22
CA ARG A 364 9.94 14.19 9.78
C ARG A 364 10.32 15.30 10.75
N ASP A 365 10.07 15.07 12.04
CA ASP A 365 10.28 16.08 13.07
C ASP A 365 11.78 16.38 13.28
N SER A 366 12.66 15.39 13.11
CA SER A 366 14.12 15.60 13.15
C SER A 366 14.65 16.34 11.91
N MET A 367 13.94 16.23 10.78
CA MET A 367 14.24 16.93 9.52
C MET A 367 13.50 18.28 9.38
N ALA A 368 12.86 18.80 10.43
CA ALA A 368 12.02 20.00 10.33
C ALA A 368 12.74 21.26 9.82
N SER A 369 14.07 21.33 9.96
CA SER A 369 14.90 22.43 9.43
C SER A 369 15.38 22.21 7.99
N ALA A 370 15.18 21.02 7.41
CA ALA A 370 15.57 20.73 6.04
C ALA A 370 14.58 21.40 5.08
N ALA A 371 15.12 22.13 4.09
CA ALA A 371 14.31 22.69 3.02
C ALA A 371 13.75 21.55 2.13
N PRO A 372 12.54 21.72 1.55
CA PRO A 372 12.03 20.80 0.53
C PRO A 372 13.00 20.64 -0.64
N ASP A 373 13.11 19.43 -1.19
CA ASP A 373 13.84 19.25 -2.47
C ASP A 373 13.02 19.86 -3.62
N GLU A 374 13.70 20.64 -4.44
CA GLU A 374 13.15 21.42 -5.56
C GLU A 374 13.79 21.04 -6.91
N GLU A 375 14.78 20.14 -6.92
CA GLU A 375 15.42 19.69 -8.16
C GLU A 375 14.45 18.79 -8.95
N PRO A 376 14.01 19.21 -10.14
CA PRO A 376 13.05 18.43 -10.91
C PRO A 376 13.71 17.22 -11.57
N ILE A 377 12.90 16.25 -11.98
CA ILE A 377 13.36 15.19 -12.87
C ILE A 377 13.83 15.79 -14.21
N PRO A 378 14.91 15.28 -14.83
CA PRO A 378 15.33 15.77 -16.14
C PRO A 378 14.23 15.66 -17.20
N TYR A 379 14.01 16.72 -17.98
CA TYR A 379 12.88 16.79 -18.91
C TYR A 379 12.86 15.68 -19.96
N ASN A 380 14.04 15.23 -20.41
CA ASN A 380 14.19 14.14 -21.37
C ASN A 380 13.65 12.80 -20.84
N GLU A 381 13.73 12.55 -19.53
CA GLU A 381 13.19 11.33 -18.90
C GLU A 381 11.65 11.31 -18.89
N VAL A 382 11.05 12.50 -18.83
CA VAL A 382 9.59 12.67 -18.74
C VAL A 382 8.94 13.25 -20.00
N LYS A 383 9.67 13.46 -21.09
CA LYS A 383 9.11 14.04 -22.31
C LYS A 383 8.01 13.15 -22.90
N ARG A 384 6.76 13.62 -22.84
CA ARG A 384 5.54 12.87 -23.24
C ARG A 384 4.50 13.79 -23.87
N LYS A 385 3.46 13.21 -24.50
CA LYS A 385 2.46 13.95 -25.28
C LYS A 385 1.55 14.85 -24.44
N CYS A 386 1.23 14.46 -23.21
CA CYS A 386 0.26 15.15 -22.36
C CYS A 386 0.89 16.13 -21.34
N ARG A 387 2.12 16.60 -21.57
CA ARG A 387 2.78 17.59 -20.71
C ARG A 387 3.44 18.72 -21.51
N THR A 388 3.53 19.89 -20.90
CA THR A 388 4.31 21.03 -21.39
C THR A 388 5.65 21.14 -20.65
N SER A 389 6.63 21.82 -21.23
CA SER A 389 7.99 21.96 -20.70
C SER A 389 8.25 23.26 -19.92
N HIS A 390 7.22 23.92 -19.39
CA HIS A 390 7.40 25.15 -18.62
C HIS A 390 8.33 24.92 -17.43
N GLY A 391 9.29 25.82 -17.21
CA GLY A 391 10.31 25.71 -16.16
C GLY A 391 11.62 25.02 -16.57
N TYR A 392 11.65 24.30 -17.70
CA TYR A 392 12.87 23.71 -18.23
C TYR A 392 13.55 24.66 -19.25
N ALA A 393 14.88 24.84 -19.13
CA ALA A 393 15.65 25.76 -19.97
C ALA A 393 15.65 25.39 -21.47
N ASP A 394 15.56 24.10 -21.80
CA ASP A 394 15.63 23.58 -23.19
C ASP A 394 14.32 23.73 -23.99
N ALA A 395 13.30 24.37 -23.43
CA ALA A 395 12.00 24.56 -24.08
C ALA A 395 11.98 25.65 -25.17
N ALA A 396 13.02 26.51 -25.25
CA ALA A 396 12.97 27.75 -26.02
C ALA A 396 14.18 28.00 -26.96
N ALA A 397 14.86 26.95 -27.42
CA ALA A 397 15.89 27.06 -28.47
C ALA A 397 15.48 26.32 -29.77
N VAL A 398 14.21 26.37 -30.15
CA VAL A 398 13.83 26.23 -31.55
C VAL A 398 13.46 27.62 -32.03
N HIS A 399 14.48 28.38 -32.45
CA HIS A 399 14.22 29.44 -33.40
C HIS A 399 13.44 28.81 -34.56
N PRO A 400 12.26 29.33 -34.94
CA PRO A 400 11.64 28.86 -36.16
C PRO A 400 12.66 29.07 -37.28
N LEU A 401 12.81 28.08 -38.16
CA LEU A 401 13.57 28.20 -39.41
C LEU A 401 13.29 29.52 -40.16
N SER A 402 12.19 30.21 -39.85
CA SER A 402 11.87 31.54 -40.33
C SER A 402 12.87 32.63 -39.95
N THR A 403 13.56 32.62 -38.80
CA THR A 403 14.52 33.70 -38.46
C THR A 403 15.84 33.54 -39.23
N LEU A 404 16.32 32.30 -39.40
CA LEU A 404 17.48 32.02 -40.25
C LEU A 404 17.15 32.28 -41.73
N ALA A 405 15.93 31.95 -42.18
CA ALA A 405 15.46 32.26 -43.53
C ALA A 405 15.26 33.77 -43.76
N LEU A 406 14.80 34.52 -42.75
CA LEU A 406 14.71 35.99 -42.83
C LEU A 406 16.10 36.63 -42.90
N LEU A 407 17.05 36.14 -42.12
CA LEU A 407 18.43 36.63 -42.13
C LEU A 407 19.14 36.30 -43.44
N LEU A 408 18.93 35.11 -44.02
CA LEU A 408 19.47 34.77 -45.34
C LEU A 408 18.83 35.61 -46.45
N THR A 409 17.52 35.86 -46.42
CA THR A 409 16.84 36.67 -47.44
C THR A 409 17.24 38.14 -47.37
N LEU A 410 17.40 38.71 -46.17
CA LEU A 410 17.92 40.06 -45.97
C LEU A 410 19.39 40.18 -46.41
N ALA A 411 20.22 39.18 -46.14
CA ALA A 411 21.61 39.16 -46.59
C ALA A 411 21.73 39.03 -48.13
N LEU A 412 20.89 38.22 -48.77
CA LEU A 412 20.83 38.14 -50.24
C LEU A 412 20.32 39.44 -50.87
N GLN A 413 19.29 40.08 -50.31
CA GLN A 413 18.81 41.37 -50.80
C GLN A 413 19.88 42.47 -50.69
N ALA A 414 20.63 42.52 -49.59
CA ALA A 414 21.74 43.45 -49.43
C ALA A 414 22.84 43.19 -50.48
N PHE A 415 23.16 41.93 -50.78
CA PHE A 415 24.18 41.56 -51.77
C PHE A 415 23.80 42.01 -53.20
N PHE A 416 22.51 41.96 -53.55
CA PHE A 416 22.03 42.42 -54.87
C PHE A 416 21.90 43.94 -54.97
N THR A 417 21.70 44.67 -53.87
CA THR A 417 21.69 46.14 -53.89
C THR A 417 23.08 46.77 -53.99
N PHE A 418 24.16 46.03 -53.68
CA PHE A 418 25.55 46.51 -53.78
C PHE A 418 26.26 46.11 -55.09
N THR A 419 25.60 45.34 -55.96
CA THR A 419 26.17 44.85 -57.23
C THR A 419 25.43 45.37 -58.47
N ALA A 420 24.55 46.36 -58.31
CA ALA A 420 23.84 47.06 -59.38
C ALA A 420 24.38 48.47 -59.63
#